data_AF-A0A536XUH8-F1
#
_entry.id   AF-A0A536XUH8-F1
#
_cell.length_a   1.000
_cell.length_b   1.000
_cell.length_c   1.000
_cell.angle_alpha   90.00
_cell.angle_beta   90.00
_cell.angle_gamma   90.00
#
_symmetry.space_group_name_H-M   'P 1'
#
loop_
_entity.id
_entity.type
_entity.pdbx_description
1 polymer ?
#
loop_
_entity_poly.entity_id
_entity_poly.type
_entity_poly.pdbx_seq_one_letter_code
_entity_poly.pdbx_strand_id
1 'polypeptide(L)'
;MRVAVIGAGPAGLLFSLLAKRRYPSWRIEVAEQNPEGATYGFGVVFSEGALAFLERDEPQLSNILQAAMERWPIQRIVHRDERVDIDGNGFSAIGRLAL
;
A
#
# COMPACT_ATOMS: atom_id res chain seq x y z
N MET A 1 -10.28 -24.06 -4.62
CA MET A 1 -8.81 -24.01 -4.42
C MET A 1 -8.51 -23.59 -2.99
N ARG A 2 -7.33 -23.97 -2.46
CA ARG A 2 -6.82 -23.50 -1.16
C ARG A 2 -5.57 -22.66 -1.39
N VAL A 3 -5.49 -21.49 -0.78
CA VAL A 3 -4.36 -20.57 -0.90
C VAL A 3 -3.90 -20.16 0.50
N ALA A 4 -2.62 -20.34 0.80
CA ALA A 4 -2.00 -19.83 2.01
C ALA A 4 -1.21 -18.56 1.67
N VAL A 5 -1.50 -17.47 2.37
CA VAL A 5 -0.85 -16.17 2.24
C VAL A 5 -0.02 -15.96 3.50
N ILE A 6 1.30 -15.82 3.34
CA ILE A 6 2.22 -15.62 4.45
C ILE A 6 2.57 -14.13 4.50
N GLY A 7 2.08 -13.45 5.54
CA GLY A 7 2.19 -12.01 5.76
C GLY A 7 0.86 -11.28 5.55
N ALA A 8 0.39 -10.58 6.58
CA ALA A 8 -0.78 -9.70 6.56
C ALA A 8 -0.39 -8.23 6.33
N GLY A 9 0.69 -7.98 5.59
CA GLY A 9 1.01 -6.64 5.10
C GLY A 9 0.09 -6.21 3.94
N PRO A 10 0.25 -4.99 3.41
CA PRO A 10 -0.64 -4.43 2.39
C PRO A 10 -0.82 -5.33 1.15
N ALA A 11 0.26 -5.91 0.64
CA ALA A 11 0.21 -6.80 -0.52
C ALA A 11 -0.58 -8.09 -0.24
N GLY A 12 -0.33 -8.73 0.92
CA GLY A 12 -1.00 -9.98 1.30
C GLY A 12 -2.49 -9.78 1.55
N LEU A 13 -2.86 -8.69 2.23
CA LEU A 13 -4.26 -8.34 2.49
C LEU A 13 -5.00 -7.95 1.20
N LEU A 14 -4.38 -7.13 0.34
CA LEU A 14 -4.97 -6.74 -0.94
C LEU A 14 -5.20 -7.96 -1.83
N PHE A 15 -4.20 -8.84 -1.98
CA PHE A 15 -4.35 -10.09 -2.72
C PHE A 15 -5.50 -10.94 -2.15
N SER A 16 -5.54 -11.12 -0.83
CA SER A 16 -6.55 -11.94 -0.17
C SER A 16 -7.97 -11.41 -0.40
N LEU A 17 -8.14 -10.09 -0.30
CA LEU A 17 -9.40 -9.41 -0.59
C LEU A 17 -9.84 -9.62 -2.05
N LEU A 18 -8.96 -9.30 -3.00
CA LEU A 18 -9.23 -9.40 -4.43
C LEU A 18 -9.55 -10.84 -4.85
N ALA A 19 -8.72 -11.80 -4.41
CA ALA A 19 -8.91 -13.20 -4.73
C ALA A 19 -10.22 -13.74 -4.13
N LYS A 20 -10.58 -13.34 -2.91
CA LYS A 20 -11.84 -13.79 -2.28
C LYS A 20 -13.06 -13.21 -2.97
N ARG A 21 -13.02 -11.94 -3.39
CA ARG A 21 -14.09 -11.30 -4.17
C ARG A 21 -14.25 -11.96 -5.54
N ARG A 22 -13.14 -12.21 -6.24
CA ARG A 22 -13.16 -12.80 -7.59
C ARG A 22 -13.56 -14.28 -7.58
N TYR A 23 -13.17 -15.02 -6.54
CA TYR A 23 -13.42 -16.45 -6.39
C TYR A 23 -13.97 -16.79 -5.00
N PRO A 24 -15.28 -16.58 -4.76
CA PRO A 24 -15.88 -16.76 -3.43
C PRO A 24 -15.73 -18.18 -2.86
N SER A 25 -15.63 -19.20 -3.71
CA SER A 25 -15.46 -20.61 -3.30
C SER A 25 -14.03 -20.96 -2.88
N TRP A 26 -13.05 -20.09 -3.10
CA TRP A 26 -11.67 -20.35 -2.65
C TRP A 26 -11.55 -20.18 -1.15
N ARG A 27 -10.77 -21.08 -0.53
CA ARG A 27 -10.35 -20.96 0.87
C ARG A 27 -9.00 -20.26 0.90
N ILE A 28 -8.99 -19.06 1.47
CA ILE A 28 -7.78 -18.23 1.62
C ILE A 28 -7.48 -18.15 3.11
N GLU A 29 -6.26 -18.52 3.49
CA GLU A 29 -5.76 -18.46 4.86
C GLU A 29 -4.59 -17.48 4.89
N VAL A 30 -4.68 -16.46 5.75
CA VAL A 30 -3.61 -15.47 5.95
C VAL A 30 -2.95 -15.77 7.28
N ALA A 31 -1.63 -15.92 7.28
CA ALA A 31 -0.83 -16.11 8.49
C ALA A 31 0.12 -14.93 8.66
N GLU A 32 0.08 -14.28 9.82
CA GLU A 32 0.97 -13.17 10.18
C GLU A 32 1.74 -13.52 11.45
N GLN A 33 3.03 -13.16 11.47
CA GLN A 33 3.91 -13.44 12.60
C GLN A 33 3.78 -12.35 13.69
N ASN A 34 3.48 -11.12 13.29
CA ASN A 34 3.38 -9.98 14.18
C ASN A 34 2.02 -9.93 14.88
N PRO A 35 1.95 -9.35 16.10
CA PRO A 35 0.69 -9.11 16.76
C PRO A 35 -0.17 -8.12 15.97
N GLU A 36 -1.48 -8.19 16.19
CA GLU A 36 -2.42 -7.19 15.70
C GLU A 36 -2.00 -5.78 16.15
N GLY A 37 -2.10 -4.80 15.25
CA GLY A 37 -1.69 -3.42 15.52
C GLY A 37 -0.18 -3.17 15.51
N ALA A 38 0.66 -4.16 15.17
CA ALA A 38 2.09 -3.94 14.98
C ALA A 38 2.34 -2.89 13.87
N THR A 39 2.86 -1.72 14.25
CA THR A 39 3.14 -0.63 13.30
C THR A 39 4.58 -0.60 12.79
N TYR A 40 5.48 -1.41 13.37
CA TYR A 40 6.88 -1.50 12.95
C TYR A 40 7.06 -2.36 11.68
N GLY A 41 8.01 -1.97 10.80
CA GLY A 41 8.28 -2.64 9.53
C GLY A 41 8.43 -1.66 8.35
N PHE A 42 8.34 -2.15 7.12
CA PHE A 42 8.52 -1.33 5.91
C PHE A 42 7.24 -0.54 5.57
N GLY A 43 7.37 0.77 5.36
CA GLY A 43 6.34 1.60 4.75
C GLY A 43 6.20 1.27 3.26
N VAL A 44 4.99 1.31 2.74
CA VAL A 44 4.76 1.19 1.29
C VAL A 44 4.65 2.59 0.73
N VAL A 45 5.54 2.92 -0.19
CA VAL A 45 5.45 4.13 -0.99
C VAL A 45 4.81 3.74 -2.32
N PHE A 46 3.71 4.40 -2.66
CA PHE A 46 3.09 4.21 -3.97
C PHE A 46 3.64 5.25 -4.95
N SER A 47 4.08 4.76 -6.11
CA SER A 47 4.23 5.63 -7.28
C SER A 47 2.86 5.96 -7.85
N GLU A 48 2.78 7.04 -8.62
CA GLU A 48 1.56 7.43 -9.32
C GLU A 48 1.01 6.31 -10.22
N GLY A 49 1.90 5.59 -10.91
CA GLY A 49 1.53 4.42 -11.71
C GLY A 49 0.95 3.26 -10.89
N ALA A 50 1.45 3.02 -9.68
CA ALA A 50 0.91 1.98 -8.80
C ALA A 50 -0.50 2.31 -8.31
N LEU A 51 -0.78 3.59 -8.03
CA LEU A 51 -2.12 4.05 -7.65
C LEU A 51 -3.12 3.91 -8.80
N ALA A 52 -2.69 4.16 -10.04
CA ALA A 52 -3.56 4.01 -11.21
C ALA A 52 -4.05 2.56 -11.41
N PHE A 53 -3.20 1.56 -11.12
CA PHE A 53 -3.65 0.16 -11.16
C PHE A 53 -4.69 -0.14 -10.08
N LEU A 54 -4.50 0.39 -8.87
CA LEU A 54 -5.45 0.20 -7.78
C LEU A 54 -6.79 0.89 -8.06
N GLU A 55 -6.77 2.09 -8.64
CA GLU A 55 -7.98 2.81 -9.03
C GLU A 55 -8.79 2.05 -10.09
N ARG A 56 -8.11 1.46 -11.08
CA ARG A 56 -8.75 0.64 -12.11
C ARG A 56 -9.40 -0.61 -11.53
N ASP A 57 -8.68 -1.33 -10.65
CA ASP A 57 -9.11 -2.66 -10.20
C ASP A 57 -10.05 -2.59 -8.98
N GLU A 58 -9.87 -1.59 -8.10
CA GLU A 58 -10.62 -1.41 -6.86
C GLU A 58 -10.84 0.08 -6.54
N PRO A 59 -11.74 0.77 -7.28
CA PRO A 59 -11.92 2.22 -7.16
C PRO A 59 -12.38 2.66 -5.76
N GLN A 60 -13.19 1.85 -5.08
CA GLN A 60 -13.61 2.16 -3.70
C GLN A 60 -12.43 2.13 -2.73
N LEU A 61 -11.56 1.12 -2.83
CA LEU A 61 -10.37 1.05 -1.99
C LEU A 61 -9.40 2.19 -2.33
N SER A 62 -9.22 2.48 -3.62
CA SER A 62 -8.42 3.63 -4.07
C SER A 62 -8.92 4.92 -3.41
N ASN A 63 -10.22 5.21 -3.44
CA ASN A 63 -10.78 6.41 -2.82
C ASN A 63 -10.51 6.49 -1.30
N ILE A 64 -10.65 5.37 -0.58
CA ILE A 64 -10.36 5.30 0.85
C ILE A 64 -8.89 5.61 1.12
N LEU A 65 -7.98 4.97 0.37
CA LEU A 65 -6.55 5.19 0.54
C LEU A 65 -6.15 6.62 0.14
N GLN A 66 -6.74 7.17 -0.93
CA GLN A 66 -6.47 8.53 -1.39
C GLN A 66 -6.88 9.59 -0.37
N ALA A 67 -7.94 9.35 0.41
CA ALA A 67 -8.34 10.25 1.48
C ALA A 67 -7.41 10.17 2.71
N ALA A 68 -6.73 9.05 2.91
CA ALA A 68 -5.84 8.81 4.05
C ALA A 68 -4.34 9.06 3.74
N MET A 69 -3.97 9.28 2.48
CA MET A 69 -2.58 9.42 2.07
C MET A 69 -2.07 10.86 2.14
N GLU A 70 -0.82 10.99 2.54
CA GLU A 70 -0.02 12.18 2.30
C GLU A 70 0.66 12.04 0.93
N ARG A 71 0.76 13.14 0.19
CA ARG A 71 1.36 13.19 -1.15
C ARG A 71 2.45 14.25 -1.21
N TRP A 72 3.57 13.89 -1.82
CA TRP A 72 4.67 14.80 -2.09
C TRP A 72 4.99 14.77 -3.59
N PRO A 73 4.80 15.89 -4.30
CA PRO A 73 5.04 15.95 -5.74
C PRO A 73 6.53 16.08 -6.09
N ILE A 74 7.36 16.49 -5.12
CA ILE A 74 8.79 16.78 -5.32
C ILE A 74 9.59 15.95 -4.31
N GLN A 75 10.60 15.24 -4.81
CA GLN A 75 11.63 14.65 -3.98
C GLN A 75 12.78 15.64 -3.83
N ARG A 76 13.12 16.00 -2.59
CA ARG A 76 14.24 16.90 -2.30
C ARG A 76 15.43 16.13 -1.75
N ILE A 77 16.57 16.25 -2.40
CA ILE A 77 17.86 15.79 -1.85
C ILE A 77 18.52 16.99 -1.17
N VAL A 78 18.91 16.81 0.10
CA VAL A 78 19.66 17.82 0.86
C VAL A 78 21.04 17.26 1.18
N HIS A 79 22.09 17.94 0.72
CA HIS A 79 23.46 17.57 1.00
C HIS A 79 24.29 18.81 1.30
N ARG A 80 24.86 18.90 2.50
CA ARG A 80 25.66 20.06 2.96
C ARG A 80 24.92 21.39 2.76
N ASP A 81 23.65 21.43 3.17
CA ASP A 81 22.74 22.57 3.02
C ASP A 81 22.38 22.96 1.57
N GLU A 82 22.94 22.31 0.55
CA GLU A 82 22.48 22.42 -0.82
C GLU A 82 21.23 21.57 -1.05
N ARG A 83 20.27 22.13 -1.78
CA ARG A 83 18.98 21.51 -2.07
C ARG A 83 18.85 21.28 -3.57
N VAL A 84 18.58 20.03 -3.95
CA VAL A 84 18.25 19.65 -5.32
C VAL A 84 16.85 19.05 -5.31
N ASP A 85 15.94 19.72 -5.99
CA ASP A 85 14.56 19.26 -6.16
C ASP A 85 14.47 18.40 -7.43
N ILE A 86 13.86 17.24 -7.29
CA ILE A 86 13.59 16.28 -8.36
C ILE A 86 12.07 16.21 -8.52
N ASP A 87 11.61 16.61 -9.70
CA ASP A 87 10.21 16.52 -10.10
C ASP A 87 9.96 15.24 -10.93
N GLY A 88 8.69 15.03 -11.33
CA GLY A 88 8.29 13.88 -12.15
C GLY A 88 8.21 12.53 -11.42
N ASN A 89 8.72 12.44 -10.19
CA ASN A 89 8.67 11.23 -9.36
C ASN A 89 8.03 11.52 -7.99
N GLY A 90 6.77 11.95 -8.03
CA GLY A 90 5.98 12.12 -6.81
C GLY A 90 5.77 10.80 -6.08
N PHE A 91 5.59 10.88 -4.77
CA PHE A 91 5.34 9.73 -3.92
C PHE A 91 4.23 9.98 -2.90
N SER A 92 3.57 8.90 -2.48
CA SER A 92 2.50 8.94 -1.48
C SER A 92 2.73 7.90 -0.39
N ALA A 93 2.33 8.22 0.83
CA ALA A 93 2.41 7.33 1.97
C ALA A 93 1.17 7.43 2.86
N ILE A 94 0.86 6.35 3.58
CA ILE A 94 -0.17 6.32 4.61
C ILE A 94 0.49 5.86 5.91
N GLY A 95 0.29 6.60 6.98
CA GLY A 95 0.76 6.21 8.32
C GLY A 95 0.02 4.96 8.80
N ARG A 96 0.76 3.96 9.27
CA ARG A 96 0.17 2.70 9.76
C ARG A 96 -0.75 2.86 10.97
N LEU A 97 -0.59 3.92 11.76
CA LEU A 97 -1.44 4.23 12.92
C LEU A 97 -2.83 4.77 12.53
N ALA A 98 -3.00 5.18 11.27
CA ALA A 98 -4.25 5.76 10.77
C ALA A 98 -5.13 4.73 10.04
N LEU A 99 -4.75 3.45 10.04
CA LEU A 99 -5.41 2.34 9.36
C LEU A 99 -5.96 1.31 10.35
#